data_AF-A0A1W9QH38-F1
#
_entry.id   AF-A0A1W9QH38-F1
#
_cell.length_a   1.000
_cell.length_b   1.000
_cell.length_c   1.000
_cell.angle_alpha   90.00
_cell.angle_beta   90.00
_cell.angle_gamma   90.00
#
_symmetry.space_group_name_H-M   'P 1'
#
loop_
_entity.id
_entity.type
_entity.pdbx_description
1 polymer ?
#
loop_
_entity_poly.entity_id
_entity_poly.type
_entity_poly.pdbx_seq_one_letter_code
_entity_poly.pdbx_strand_id
1 'polypeptide(L)'
;MSLFSLVEQINVPPGFPPPPDTKIPLEVHAYFRFQPHELGQNIELRFVLRASTGLETSGETITHRIASPRIRMRAMGLPVPPVLGHYDLAVDFRIGDAPEWTRDPLTWPVAILETPTTPRVTH
;
A
#
# COMPACT_ATOMS: atom_id res chain seq x y z
N MET A 1 -6.63 -6.25 14.97
CA MET A 1 -7.79 -5.51 14.40
C MET A 1 -7.35 -4.07 14.20
N SER A 2 -7.11 -3.73 12.94
CA SER A 2 -6.55 -2.47 12.47
C SER A 2 -7.66 -1.47 12.12
N LEU A 3 -7.33 -0.17 12.13
CA LEU A 3 -8.22 0.93 11.77
C LEU A 3 -7.46 1.79 10.74
N PHE A 4 -7.81 1.68 9.46
CA PHE A 4 -7.20 2.52 8.43
C PHE A 4 -8.27 3.22 7.58
N SER A 5 -7.96 4.45 7.17
CA SER A 5 -8.71 5.21 6.18
C SER A 5 -7.71 5.61 5.09
N LEU A 6 -7.93 5.11 3.87
CA LEU A 6 -7.23 5.56 2.67
C LEU A 6 -8.13 6.56 1.96
N VAL A 7 -7.71 7.82 1.87
CA VAL A 7 -8.35 8.83 1.03
C VAL A 7 -7.27 9.33 0.10
N GLU A 8 -7.19 8.82 -1.13
CA GLU A 8 -6.51 9.52 -2.22
C GLU A 8 -6.83 8.89 -3.59
N GLN A 9 -7.34 9.72 -4.50
CA GLN A 9 -7.51 9.41 -5.92
C GLN A 9 -6.22 9.82 -6.65
N ILE A 10 -5.62 8.91 -7.40
CA ILE A 10 -4.34 9.13 -8.09
C ILE A 10 -4.62 9.43 -9.56
N ASN A 11 -4.34 10.67 -9.99
CA ASN A 11 -4.47 11.07 -11.39
C ASN A 11 -3.11 10.96 -12.07
N VAL A 12 -2.95 10.02 -13.01
CA VAL A 12 -1.72 9.82 -13.77
C VAL A 12 -1.89 10.42 -15.18
N PRO A 13 -0.94 11.20 -15.72
CA PRO A 13 -1.04 11.74 -17.08
C PRO A 13 -0.92 10.65 -18.16
N PRO A 14 -1.49 10.84 -19.38
CA PRO A 14 -1.37 9.88 -20.47
C PRO A 14 0.09 9.65 -20.86
N GLY A 15 0.48 8.38 -21.04
CA GLY A 15 1.85 8.03 -21.41
C GLY A 15 2.88 8.25 -20.29
N PHE A 16 2.44 8.30 -19.03
CA PHE A 16 3.35 8.36 -17.89
C PHE A 16 4.32 7.18 -17.96
N PRO A 17 5.63 7.43 -18.15
CA PRO A 17 6.60 6.36 -18.10
C PRO A 17 6.51 5.73 -16.70
N PRO A 18 6.71 4.40 -16.57
CA PRO A 18 6.79 3.80 -15.24
C PRO A 18 7.80 4.61 -14.43
N PRO A 19 7.41 5.07 -13.21
CA PRO A 19 8.28 5.94 -12.43
C PRO A 19 9.62 5.22 -12.22
N PRO A 20 10.75 5.95 -12.21
CA PRO A 20 12.08 5.33 -12.18
C PRO A 20 12.27 4.33 -11.04
N ASP A 21 11.55 4.55 -9.92
CA ASP A 21 11.58 3.71 -8.71
C ASP A 21 10.41 2.71 -8.60
N THR A 22 9.68 2.43 -9.70
CA THR A 22 8.55 1.46 -9.74
C THR A 22 7.49 1.64 -8.64
N LYS A 23 7.38 2.85 -8.10
CA LYS A 23 6.46 3.23 -7.02
C LYS A 23 5.57 4.41 -7.40
N ILE A 24 4.30 4.30 -7.08
CA ILE A 24 3.33 5.39 -7.15
C ILE A 24 3.56 6.28 -5.92
N PRO A 25 3.82 7.59 -6.06
CA PRO A 25 4.22 8.47 -4.95
C PRO A 25 3.04 8.81 -4.02
N LEU A 26 2.59 7.81 -3.27
CA LEU A 26 1.52 7.89 -2.28
C LEU A 26 2.09 7.75 -0.87
N GLU A 27 1.57 8.51 0.09
CA GLU A 27 1.84 8.30 1.51
C GLU A 27 0.72 7.49 2.14
N VAL A 28 1.02 6.27 2.61
CA VAL A 28 0.05 5.41 3.28
C VAL A 28 0.30 5.41 4.78
N HIS A 29 -0.74 5.69 5.56
CA HIS A 29 -0.70 5.66 7.02
C HIS A 29 -1.38 4.41 7.54
N ALA A 30 -0.60 3.64 8.28
CA ALA A 30 -0.98 2.36 8.79
C ALA A 30 -1.01 2.32 10.34
N TYR A 31 -2.18 2.26 10.98
CA TYR A 31 -2.34 2.09 12.43
C TYR A 31 -2.53 0.62 12.85
N PHE A 32 -1.61 0.13 13.68
CA PHE A 32 -1.65 -1.23 14.22
C PHE A 32 -1.84 -1.21 15.73
N ARG A 33 -2.56 -2.21 16.24
CA ARG A 33 -2.68 -2.50 17.66
C ARG A 33 -2.12 -3.89 17.95
N PHE A 34 -1.11 -3.93 18.80
CA PHE A 34 -0.41 -5.16 19.18
C PHE A 34 -0.80 -5.64 20.58
N GLN A 35 -0.64 -6.92 20.79
CA GLN A 35 -0.76 -7.60 22.07
C GLN A 35 0.51 -7.39 22.91
N PRO A 36 0.41 -7.50 24.25
CA PRO A 36 1.56 -7.30 25.13
C PRO A 36 2.76 -8.21 24.83
N HIS A 37 2.52 -9.43 24.36
CA HIS A 37 3.59 -10.40 24.05
C HIS A 37 4.32 -10.12 22.72
N GLU A 38 3.77 -9.23 21.89
CA GLU A 38 4.37 -8.82 20.61
C GLU A 38 5.29 -7.59 20.80
N LEU A 39 5.25 -6.95 21.97
CA LEU A 39 6.12 -5.83 22.29
C LEU A 39 7.59 -6.28 22.30
N GLY A 40 8.45 -5.47 21.68
CA GLY A 40 9.85 -5.83 21.51
C GLY A 40 10.05 -6.97 20.50
N GLN A 41 9.12 -7.20 19.58
CA GLN A 41 9.37 -7.97 18.36
C GLN A 41 9.50 -7.02 17.17
N ASN A 42 10.01 -7.55 16.05
CA ASN A 42 9.95 -6.83 14.79
C ASN A 42 8.64 -7.19 14.09
N ILE A 43 7.99 -6.20 13.49
CA ILE A 43 6.98 -6.42 12.47
C ILE A 43 7.61 -6.13 11.11
N GLU A 44 7.33 -7.00 10.16
CA GLU A 44 7.54 -6.74 8.75
C GLU A 44 6.19 -6.59 8.08
N LEU A 45 6.04 -5.57 7.24
CA LEU A 45 4.82 -5.36 6.47
C LEU A 45 5.13 -4.99 5.02
N ARG A 46 4.18 -5.26 4.15
CA ARG A 46 4.20 -4.82 2.75
C ARG A 46 2.78 -4.51 2.29
N PHE A 47 2.68 -3.56 1.37
CA PHE A 47 1.42 -3.27 0.68
C PHE A 47 1.28 -4.17 -0.53
N VAL A 48 0.06 -4.65 -0.78
CA VAL A 48 -0.24 -5.52 -1.92
C VAL A 48 -1.42 -4.94 -2.69
N LEU A 49 -1.23 -4.72 -3.99
CA LEU A 49 -2.32 -4.42 -4.90
C LEU A 49 -2.83 -5.71 -5.53
N ARG A 50 -4.13 -5.98 -5.40
CA ARG A 50 -4.78 -7.15 -5.98
C ARG A 50 -5.78 -6.75 -7.05
N ALA A 51 -5.56 -7.20 -8.27
CA ALA A 51 -6.52 -7.05 -9.36
C ALA A 51 -7.67 -8.06 -9.20
N SER A 52 -8.82 -7.77 -9.79
CA SER A 52 -9.95 -8.71 -9.87
C SER A 52 -9.62 -10.01 -10.60
N THR A 53 -8.58 -9.99 -11.45
CA THR A 53 -8.05 -11.16 -12.15
C THR A 53 -7.25 -12.11 -11.26
N GLY A 54 -6.98 -11.72 -10.00
CA GLY A 54 -6.13 -12.46 -9.06
C GLY A 54 -4.64 -12.13 -9.17
N LEU A 55 -4.25 -11.22 -10.08
CA LEU A 55 -2.88 -10.74 -10.16
C LEU A 55 -2.56 -9.87 -8.93
N GLU A 56 -1.45 -10.18 -8.24
CA GLU A 56 -0.98 -9.43 -7.09
C GLU A 56 0.36 -8.76 -7.37
N THR A 57 0.48 -7.48 -6.99
CA THR A 57 1.74 -6.74 -7.01
C THR A 57 2.07 -6.33 -5.59
N SER A 58 3.16 -6.89 -5.05
CA SER A 58 3.65 -6.58 -3.71
C SER A 58 4.68 -5.45 -3.75
N GLY A 59 4.58 -4.53 -2.80
CA GLY A 59 5.59 -3.51 -2.55
C GLY A 59 6.78 -4.04 -1.74
N GLU A 60 7.69 -3.13 -1.42
CA GLU A 60 8.83 -3.42 -0.54
C GLU A 60 8.39 -3.76 0.88
N THR A 61 9.20 -4.60 1.53
CA THR A 61 9.04 -4.91 2.95
C THR A 61 9.56 -3.76 3.81
N ILE A 62 8.72 -3.32 4.74
CA ILE A 62 9.01 -2.31 5.75
C ILE A 62 9.15 -3.03 7.09
N THR A 63 10.32 -2.93 7.71
CA THR A 63 10.60 -3.52 9.02
C THR A 63 10.54 -2.45 10.10
N HIS A 64 9.86 -2.74 11.20
CA HIS A 64 9.73 -1.83 12.34
C HIS A 64 9.73 -2.57 13.67
N ARG A 65 10.34 -1.97 14.69
CA ARG A 65 10.36 -2.50 16.07
C ARG A 65 9.06 -2.14 16.79
N ILE A 66 8.34 -3.12 17.33
CA ILE A 66 7.10 -2.87 18.09
C ILE A 66 7.46 -2.29 19.47
N ALA A 67 7.59 -0.97 19.54
CA ALA A 67 7.98 -0.25 20.76
C ALA A 67 6.79 0.14 21.66
N SER A 68 5.55 0.05 21.16
CA SER A 68 4.35 0.35 21.94
C SER A 68 3.13 -0.45 21.44
N PRO A 69 2.06 -0.57 22.26
CA PRO A 69 0.86 -1.31 21.87
C PRO A 69 0.09 -0.71 20.68
N ARG A 70 0.37 0.55 20.32
CA ARG A 70 -0.26 1.25 19.21
C ARG A 70 0.80 1.99 18.43
N ILE A 71 1.07 1.55 17.21
CA ILE A 71 2.01 2.24 16.33
C ILE A 71 1.30 2.75 15.09
N ARG A 72 1.74 3.92 14.62
CA ARG A 72 1.45 4.39 13.27
C ARG A 72 2.69 4.16 12.43
N MET A 73 2.55 3.33 11.41
CA MET A 73 3.54 3.14 10.37
C MET A 73 3.20 4.02 9.18
N ARG A 74 4.22 4.55 8.53
CA ARG A 74 4.08 5.42 7.38
C ARG A 74 4.92 4.85 6.26
N ALA A 75 4.32 4.70 5.09
CA ALA A 75 4.98 4.15 3.92
C ALA A 75 4.86 5.12 2.77
N MET A 76 5.97 5.30 2.06
CA MET A 76 6.01 6.08 0.84
C MET A 76 6.10 5.12 -0.33
N GLY A 77 5.19 5.26 -1.28
CA GLY A 77 5.18 4.42 -2.47
C GLY A 77 4.18 3.28 -2.35
N LEU A 78 3.24 3.20 -3.28
CA LEU A 78 2.57 1.94 -3.61
C LEU A 78 3.30 1.25 -4.76
N PRO A 79 3.30 -0.09 -4.83
CA PRO A 79 3.83 -0.77 -6.01
C PRO A 79 3.08 -0.31 -7.27
N VAL A 80 3.79 -0.06 -8.36
CA VAL A 80 3.15 0.20 -9.66
C VAL A 80 2.68 -1.14 -10.24
N PRO A 81 1.37 -1.35 -10.47
CA PRO A 81 0.91 -2.59 -11.07
C PRO A 81 1.27 -2.64 -12.56
N PRO A 82 1.36 -3.85 -13.15
CA PRO A 82 1.73 -4.01 -14.56
C PRO A 82 0.64 -3.53 -15.54
N VAL A 83 -0.59 -3.36 -15.08
CA VAL A 83 -1.73 -2.86 -15.88
C VAL A 83 -2.49 -1.79 -15.10
N LEU A 84 -3.10 -0.84 -15.81
CA LEU A 84 -4.00 0.14 -15.19
C LEU A 84 -5.36 -0.50 -14.90
N GLY A 85 -6.06 0.01 -13.89
CA GLY A 85 -7.38 -0.51 -13.54
C GLY A 85 -7.75 -0.33 -12.07
N HIS A 86 -8.67 -1.18 -11.62
CA HIS A 86 -9.18 -1.20 -10.25
C HIS A 86 -8.53 -2.32 -9.46
N TYR A 87 -8.12 -1.99 -8.25
CA TYR A 87 -7.37 -2.84 -7.35
C TYR A 87 -7.97 -2.80 -5.94
N ASP A 88 -7.76 -3.87 -5.19
CA ASP A 88 -7.84 -3.85 -3.74
C ASP A 88 -6.44 -3.66 -3.18
N LEU A 89 -6.22 -2.60 -2.40
CA LEU A 89 -5.05 -2.45 -1.56
C LEU A 89 -5.23 -3.27 -0.29
N ALA A 90 -4.31 -4.19 -0.05
CA ALA A 90 -4.22 -5.00 1.16
C ALA A 90 -2.86 -4.77 1.86
N VAL A 91 -2.78 -5.23 3.11
CA VAL A 91 -1.54 -5.25 3.89
C VAL A 91 -1.23 -6.69 4.25
N ASP A 92 -0.04 -7.16 3.87
CA ASP A 92 0.53 -8.39 4.39
C ASP A 92 1.51 -8.02 5.51
N PHE A 93 1.48 -8.75 6.62
CA PHE A 93 2.40 -8.57 7.73
C PHE A 93 2.84 -9.89 8.35
N ARG A 94 3.99 -9.86 9.02
CA ARG A 94 4.48 -10.96 9.88
C ARG A 94 5.21 -10.37 11.08
N ILE A 95 5.18 -11.09 12.20
CA ILE A 95 5.72 -10.62 13.47
C ILE A 95 6.77 -11.62 13.96
N GLY A 96 7.89 -11.10 14.46
CA GLY A 96 9.03 -11.91 14.88
C GLY A 96 9.60 -12.71 13.71
N ASP A 97 9.89 -13.98 13.96
CA ASP A 97 10.45 -14.91 12.97
C ASP A 97 9.37 -15.74 12.26
N ALA A 98 8.12 -15.25 12.22
CA ALA A 98 7.02 -15.97 11.57
C ALA A 98 7.37 -16.23 10.08
N PRO A 99 7.30 -17.50 9.62
CA PRO A 99 7.72 -17.85 8.26
C PRO A 99 6.73 -17.37 7.21
N GLU A 100 5.44 -17.27 7.57
CA GLU A 100 4.35 -16.96 6.66
C GLU A 100 3.85 -15.52 6.84
N TRP A 101 3.42 -14.93 5.72
CA TRP A 101 2.74 -13.65 5.71
C TRP A 101 1.27 -13.84 6.11
N THR A 102 0.80 -13.02 7.04
CA THR A 102 -0.61 -12.90 7.39
C THR A 102 -1.20 -11.70 6.67
N ARG A 103 -2.33 -11.88 6.01
CA ARG A 103 -3.05 -10.79 5.35
C ARG A 103 -4.02 -10.12 6.32
N ASP A 104 -3.97 -8.79 6.38
CA ASP A 104 -5.01 -8.02 7.07
C ASP A 104 -6.35 -8.21 6.34
N PRO A 105 -7.45 -8.49 7.05
CA PRO A 105 -8.76 -8.73 6.43
C PRO A 105 -9.36 -7.48 5.79
N LEU A 106 -8.87 -6.28 6.14
CA LEU A 106 -9.33 -5.03 5.54
C LEU A 106 -8.60 -4.77 4.22
N THR A 107 -9.39 -4.38 3.21
CA THR A 107 -8.88 -3.95 1.92
C THR A 107 -9.55 -2.66 1.50
N TRP A 108 -8.85 -1.84 0.71
CA TRP A 108 -9.37 -0.56 0.20
C TRP A 108 -9.38 -0.54 -1.32
N PRO A 109 -10.47 -0.11 -1.96
CA PRO A 109 -10.50 0.02 -3.40
C PRO A 109 -9.57 1.17 -3.83
N VAL A 110 -8.71 0.89 -4.82
CA VAL A 110 -7.81 1.86 -5.44
C VAL A 110 -7.99 1.80 -6.94
N ALA A 111 -8.26 2.94 -7.55
CA ALA A 111 -8.31 3.07 -9.01
C ALA A 111 -7.01 3.75 -9.49
N ILE A 112 -6.29 3.08 -10.37
CA ILE A 112 -5.08 3.58 -11.01
C ILE A 112 -5.41 3.71 -12.49
N LEU A 113 -5.82 4.92 -12.89
CA LEU A 113 -6.37 5.22 -14.21
C LEU A 113 -5.56 6.31 -14.90
N GLU A 114 -5.55 6.28 -16.23
CA GLU A 114 -5.07 7.39 -17.04
C GLU A 114 -6.06 8.56 -16.97
N THR A 115 -5.53 9.77 -16.80
CA THR A 115 -6.33 11.00 -16.82
C THR A 115 -6.38 11.54 -18.24
N PRO A 116 -7.57 11.77 -18.84
CA PRO A 116 -7.64 12.42 -20.15
C PRO A 116 -7.11 13.85 -20.06
N THR A 117 -6.16 14.21 -20.94
CA THR A 117 -5.66 15.58 -21.06
C THR A 117 -6.77 16.47 -21.61
N THR A 118 -7.33 17.35 -20.78
CA THR A 118 -8.18 18.43 -21.29
C THR A 118 -7.29 19.42 -22.05
N PRO A 119 -7.56 19.74 -23.32
CA PRO A 119 -6.78 20.75 -24.03
C PRO A 119 -6.95 22.10 -23.34
N ARG A 120 -5.85 22.69 -22.86
CA ARG A 120 -5.83 24.08 -22.41
C ARG A 120 -6.10 24.97 -23.64
N VAL A 121 -7.29 25.56 -23.71
CA VAL A 121 -7.58 26.65 -24.63
C VAL A 121 -6.79 27.87 -24.13
N THR A 122 -5.70 28.20 -24.81
CA THR A 122 -5.03 29.50 -24.69
C THR A 122 -5.88 30.56 -25.39
N HIS A 123 -6.36 31.54 -24.62
CA HIS A 123 -6.94 32.79 -25.13
C HIS A 123 -5.83 33.80 -25.44
#